data_AF-A0A7W7S3V9-F1
#
_entry.id   AF-A0A7W7S3V9-F1
#
_cell.length_a   1.000
_cell.length_b   1.000
_cell.length_c   1.000
_cell.angle_alpha   90.00
_cell.angle_beta   90.00
_cell.angle_gamma   90.00
#
_symmetry.space_group_name_H-M   'P 1'
#
loop_
_entity.id
_entity.type
_entity.pdbx_description
1 polymer ?
#
loop_
_entity_poly.entity_id
_entity_poly.type
_entity_poly.pdbx_seq_one_letter_code
_entity_poly.pdbx_strand_id
1 'polypeptide(L)'
;MRVNHTYERGGALAYLAAYDVHRARVFGHCAAKTGIVPFMDLVEQVMTTEPYASARRVFWVVDNGSSHRGKAAADRLTKRFSNAVMVHTPVYASWLNQIEIFFSIVQRKVVTPNDFTSLDQVEDRLIAFEWRYNATARPFRWKFTPAALEDLLARIERHEQKEPNLQQHDDCDHQPAVLDPAA
;
A
#
# COMPACT_ATOMS: atom_id res chain seq x y z
N MET A 1 21.40 -0.19 21.18
CA MET A 1 21.12 1.15 20.59
C MET A 1 20.84 2.10 21.75
N ARG A 2 21.77 3.01 22.06
CA ARG A 2 21.57 4.03 23.10
C ARG A 2 20.81 5.20 22.46
N VAL A 3 19.63 5.50 22.97
CA VAL A 3 18.83 6.65 22.55
C VAL A 3 19.34 7.85 23.35
N ASN A 4 20.04 8.78 22.68
CA ASN A 4 20.41 10.04 23.31
C ASN A 4 19.16 10.91 23.43
N HIS A 5 18.98 11.57 24.58
CA HIS A 5 17.81 12.38 24.95
C HIS A 5 17.66 13.69 24.16
N THR A 6 18.35 13.84 23.03
CA THR A 6 18.39 15.04 22.17
C THR A 6 17.83 14.78 20.77
N TYR A 7 16.85 13.88 20.65
CA TYR A 7 16.11 13.73 19.38
C TYR A 7 15.19 14.93 19.16
N GLU A 8 15.62 15.87 18.33
CA GLU A 8 14.78 16.92 17.77
C GLU A 8 14.18 16.45 16.44
N ARG A 9 12.85 16.56 16.29
CA ARG A 9 12.15 16.11 15.09
C ARG A 9 12.31 17.16 13.97
N GLY A 10 13.25 16.92 13.05
CA GLY A 10 13.54 17.78 11.89
C GLY A 10 12.51 17.78 10.74
N GLY A 11 11.25 17.45 11.01
CA GLY A 11 10.20 17.35 10.00
C GLY A 11 10.01 15.94 9.41
N ALA A 12 9.32 15.85 8.26
CA ALA A 12 9.06 14.61 7.54
C ALA A 12 9.07 14.85 6.03
N LEU A 13 9.69 13.94 5.28
CA LEU A 13 9.66 13.89 3.82
C LEU A 13 8.69 12.80 3.38
N ALA A 14 7.83 13.10 2.41
CA ALA A 14 6.98 12.10 1.76
C ALA A 14 7.68 11.58 0.51
N TYR A 15 7.96 10.29 0.48
CA TYR A 15 8.48 9.60 -0.71
C TYR A 15 7.37 8.76 -1.33
N LEU A 16 6.91 9.16 -2.52
CA LEU A 16 5.97 8.39 -3.33
C LEU A 16 6.76 7.62 -4.38
N ALA A 17 6.35 6.39 -4.67
CA ALA A 17 7.01 5.61 -5.70
C ALA A 17 6.04 4.72 -6.48
N ALA A 18 6.34 4.51 -7.76
CA ALA A 18 5.69 3.54 -8.63
C ALA A 18 6.72 2.48 -9.05
N TYR A 19 6.28 1.22 -9.15
CA TYR A 19 7.14 0.10 -9.54
C TYR A 19 6.53 -0.64 -10.75
N ASP A 20 7.27 -0.65 -11.86
CA ASP A 20 6.97 -1.51 -13.00
C ASP A 20 7.34 -2.95 -12.66
N VAL A 21 6.33 -3.76 -12.37
CA VAL A 21 6.48 -5.18 -12.00
C VAL A 21 7.11 -6.04 -13.09
N HIS A 22 7.05 -5.63 -14.35
CA HIS A 22 7.61 -6.38 -15.47
C HIS A 22 9.07 -6.01 -15.74
N ARG A 23 9.41 -4.72 -15.63
CA ARG A 23 10.78 -4.22 -15.88
C ARG A 23 11.65 -4.12 -14.63
N ALA A 24 11.05 -4.24 -13.47
CA ALA A 24 11.67 -3.93 -12.19
C ALA A 24 12.25 -2.51 -12.13
N ARG A 25 11.48 -1.53 -12.62
CA ARG A 25 11.85 -0.13 -12.63
C ARG A 25 11.03 0.64 -11.62
N VAL A 26 11.69 1.41 -10.78
CA VAL A 26 11.10 2.35 -9.83
C VAL A 26 11.10 3.74 -10.43
N PHE A 27 10.03 4.49 -10.17
CA PHE A 27 9.96 5.94 -10.32
C PHE A 27 9.67 6.50 -8.94
N GLY A 28 10.55 7.33 -8.41
CA GLY A 28 10.37 8.00 -7.12
C GLY A 28 10.06 9.47 -7.28
N HIS A 29 9.30 9.99 -6.31
CA HIS A 29 8.99 11.41 -6.19
C HIS A 29 8.97 11.81 -4.71
N CYS A 30 9.89 12.70 -4.33
CA CYS A 30 9.96 13.29 -3.01
C CYS A 30 9.10 14.56 -2.95
N ALA A 31 8.35 14.73 -1.86
CA ALA A 31 7.52 15.89 -1.62
C ALA A 31 7.47 16.24 -0.13
N ALA A 32 7.18 17.49 0.20
CA ALA A 32 7.06 17.94 1.60
C ALA A 32 5.92 17.25 2.37
N LYS A 33 4.88 16.76 1.67
CA LYS A 33 3.74 16.05 2.26
C LYS A 33 3.12 15.10 1.26
N THR A 34 2.36 14.13 1.76
CA THR A 34 1.51 13.29 0.90
C THR A 34 0.30 14.08 0.39
N GLY A 35 -0.31 13.63 -0.70
CA GLY A 35 -1.54 14.23 -1.20
C GLY A 35 -1.84 13.88 -2.65
N ILE A 36 -2.97 14.38 -3.14
CA ILE A 36 -3.40 14.18 -4.53
C ILE A 36 -2.39 14.78 -5.50
N VAL A 37 -1.88 15.99 -5.23
CA VAL A 37 -0.95 16.69 -6.14
C VAL A 37 0.37 15.91 -6.31
N PRO A 38 1.14 15.61 -5.24
CA PRO A 38 2.37 14.80 -5.37
C PRO A 38 2.14 13.42 -6.00
N PHE A 39 0.96 12.81 -5.77
CA PHE A 39 0.62 11.55 -6.41
C PHE A 39 0.42 11.72 -7.92
N MET A 40 -0.28 12.77 -8.35
CA MET A 40 -0.46 13.05 -9.78
C MET A 40 0.83 13.49 -10.46
N ASP A 41 1.75 14.14 -9.75
CA ASP A 41 3.09 14.48 -10.27
C ASP A 41 3.91 13.21 -10.57
N LEU A 42 3.89 12.23 -9.65
CA LEU A 42 4.47 10.90 -9.89
C LEU A 42 3.80 10.18 -11.07
N VAL A 43 2.47 10.24 -11.15
CA VAL A 43 1.71 9.65 -12.28
C VAL A 43 2.15 10.29 -13.58
N GLU A 44 2.29 11.61 -13.63
CA GLU A 44 2.73 12.34 -14.82
C GLU A 44 4.13 11.89 -15.25
N GLN A 45 5.09 11.85 -14.33
CA GLN A 45 6.45 11.35 -14.60
C GLN A 45 6.46 9.96 -15.25
N VAL A 46 5.62 9.03 -14.75
CA VAL A 46 5.52 7.68 -15.30
C VAL A 46 4.80 7.70 -16.65
N MET A 47 3.62 8.30 -16.73
CA MET A 47 2.74 8.22 -17.89
C MET A 47 3.25 9.01 -19.11
N THR A 48 4.18 9.96 -18.93
CA THR A 48 4.86 10.65 -20.04
C THR A 48 6.16 9.97 -20.47
N THR A 49 6.55 8.85 -19.85
CA THR A 49 7.77 8.11 -20.18
C THR A 49 7.44 6.86 -21.00
N GLU A 50 8.29 6.50 -21.97
CA GLU A 50 8.09 5.24 -22.71
C GLU A 50 8.44 4.00 -21.87
N PRO A 51 7.67 2.89 -22.03
CA PRO A 51 6.62 2.69 -23.02
C PRO A 51 5.21 3.17 -22.57
N TYR A 52 5.09 3.75 -21.36
CA TYR A 52 3.79 3.96 -20.72
C TYR A 52 2.98 5.01 -21.48
N ALA A 53 3.68 6.00 -22.06
CA ALA A 53 3.10 6.99 -22.95
C ALA A 53 2.43 6.35 -24.17
N SER A 54 3.08 5.39 -24.83
CA SER A 54 2.52 4.73 -26.03
C SER A 54 1.71 3.46 -25.74
N ALA A 55 1.68 2.97 -24.50
CA ALA A 55 1.02 1.72 -24.16
C ALA A 55 -0.50 1.83 -24.35
N ARG A 56 -1.11 0.77 -24.90
CA ARG A 56 -2.58 0.70 -25.06
C ARG A 56 -3.32 0.84 -23.74
N ARG A 57 -2.79 0.23 -22.67
CA ARG A 57 -3.30 0.33 -21.30
C ARG A 57 -2.14 0.24 -20.31
N VAL A 58 -2.20 1.06 -19.26
CA VAL A 58 -1.29 1.03 -18.11
C VAL A 58 -2.13 0.84 -16.85
N PHE A 59 -1.96 -0.29 -16.18
CA PHE A 59 -2.69 -0.59 -14.95
C PHE A 59 -1.94 -0.06 -13.74
N TRP A 60 -2.57 0.84 -13.00
CA TRP A 60 -2.09 1.40 -11.74
C TRP A 60 -2.70 0.61 -10.58
N VAL A 61 -1.96 -0.38 -10.09
CA VAL A 61 -2.35 -1.14 -8.89
C VAL A 61 -1.96 -0.33 -7.66
N VAL A 62 -2.95 0.07 -6.87
CA VAL A 62 -2.78 0.97 -5.71
C VAL A 62 -3.46 0.40 -4.48
N ASP A 63 -2.99 0.79 -3.29
CA ASP A 63 -3.72 0.50 -2.06
C ASP A 63 -4.88 1.52 -1.87
N ASN A 64 -5.44 1.62 -0.66
CA ASN A 64 -6.55 2.53 -0.37
C ASN A 64 -6.08 3.84 0.31
N GLY A 65 -4.84 4.26 0.04
CA GLY A 65 -4.25 5.51 0.52
C GLY A 65 -5.07 6.73 0.12
N SER A 66 -5.07 7.77 0.97
CA SER A 66 -5.95 8.94 0.81
C SER A 66 -5.72 9.71 -0.50
N SER A 67 -4.49 9.71 -1.03
CA SER A 67 -4.14 10.39 -2.29
C SER A 67 -4.76 9.76 -3.53
N HIS A 68 -5.12 8.47 -3.47
CA HIS A 68 -5.63 7.71 -4.62
C HIS A 68 -6.82 6.81 -4.25
N ARG A 69 -7.62 7.22 -3.28
CA ARG A 69 -8.75 6.44 -2.79
C ARG A 69 -9.97 6.48 -3.71
N GLY A 70 -10.51 5.29 -4.00
CA GLY A 70 -11.85 5.10 -4.56
C GLY A 70 -12.07 5.69 -5.95
N LYS A 71 -13.33 5.79 -6.34
CA LYS A 71 -13.75 6.17 -7.69
C LYS A 71 -13.25 7.55 -8.12
N ALA A 72 -13.23 8.53 -7.21
CA ALA A 72 -12.76 9.89 -7.53
C ALA A 72 -11.28 9.91 -7.96
N ALA A 73 -10.44 9.03 -7.41
CA ALA A 73 -9.05 8.89 -7.85
C ALA A 73 -8.92 8.23 -9.22
N ALA A 74 -9.70 7.16 -9.46
CA ALA A 74 -9.73 6.48 -10.75
C ALA A 74 -10.22 7.40 -11.89
N ASP A 75 -11.28 8.17 -11.64
CA ASP A 75 -11.83 9.13 -12.60
C ASP A 75 -10.83 10.25 -12.90
N ARG A 76 -10.14 10.78 -11.88
CA ARG A 76 -9.09 11.79 -12.06
C ARG A 76 -7.91 11.26 -12.89
N LEU A 77 -7.46 10.04 -12.60
CA LEU A 77 -6.37 9.39 -13.35
C LEU A 77 -6.76 9.23 -14.83
N THR A 78 -7.92 8.63 -15.08
CA THR A 78 -8.43 8.36 -16.44
C THR A 78 -8.67 9.65 -17.22
N LYS A 79 -9.14 10.71 -16.56
CA LYS A 79 -9.33 12.03 -17.17
C LYS A 79 -8.00 12.65 -17.61
N ARG A 80 -6.91 12.43 -16.86
CA ARG A 80 -5.59 12.97 -17.21
C ARG A 80 -4.87 12.12 -18.26
N PHE A 81 -5.02 10.79 -18.19
CA PHE A 81 -4.39 9.82 -19.07
C PHE A 81 -5.40 8.74 -19.47
N SER A 82 -5.90 8.79 -20.70
CA SER A 82 -6.99 7.92 -21.18
C SER A 82 -6.62 6.43 -21.26
N ASN A 83 -5.33 6.11 -21.28
CA ASN A 83 -4.83 4.74 -21.26
C ASN A 83 -4.51 4.23 -19.84
N ALA A 84 -4.65 5.06 -18.79
CA ALA A 84 -4.40 4.65 -17.42
C ALA A 84 -5.65 4.06 -16.77
N VAL A 85 -5.50 2.90 -16.12
CA VAL A 85 -6.59 2.18 -15.42
C VAL A 85 -6.19 1.94 -13.98
N MET A 86 -6.89 2.57 -13.03
CA MET A 86 -6.65 2.36 -11.60
C MET A 86 -7.31 1.05 -11.12
N VAL A 87 -6.57 0.26 -10.37
CA VAL A 87 -7.03 -0.98 -9.73
C VAL A 87 -6.66 -0.92 -8.26
N HIS A 88 -7.67 -0.83 -7.39
CA HIS A 88 -7.46 -0.86 -5.94
C HIS A 88 -7.28 -2.30 -5.45
N THR A 89 -6.31 -2.52 -4.57
CA THR A 89 -6.27 -3.76 -3.79
C THR A 89 -7.49 -3.83 -2.87
N PRO A 90 -7.93 -5.04 -2.47
CA PRO A 90 -8.92 -5.17 -1.40
C PRO A 90 -8.49 -4.42 -0.13
N VAL A 91 -9.47 -4.03 0.68
CA VAL A 91 -9.20 -3.40 1.97
C VAL A 91 -8.39 -4.38 2.83
N TYR A 92 -7.40 -3.85 3.56
CA TYR A 92 -6.44 -4.63 4.36
C TYR A 92 -5.55 -5.60 3.57
N ALA A 93 -5.55 -5.53 2.23
CA ALA A 93 -4.72 -6.37 1.37
C ALA A 93 -3.61 -5.58 0.65
N SER A 94 -3.06 -4.54 1.29
CA SER A 94 -1.93 -3.76 0.73
C SER A 94 -0.70 -4.64 0.47
N TRP A 95 -0.56 -5.77 1.16
CA TRP A 95 0.49 -6.76 0.91
C TRP A 95 0.46 -7.37 -0.50
N LEU A 96 -0.65 -7.26 -1.24
CA LEU A 96 -0.73 -7.64 -2.66
C LEU A 96 -0.03 -6.64 -3.58
N ASN A 97 0.20 -5.41 -3.11
CA ASN A 97 0.87 -4.37 -3.88
C ASN A 97 2.40 -4.57 -3.82
N GLN A 98 3.02 -4.96 -4.94
CA GLN A 98 4.45 -5.28 -4.98
C GLN A 98 5.37 -4.11 -4.63
N ILE A 99 4.91 -2.86 -4.73
CA ILE A 99 5.67 -1.69 -4.27
C ILE A 99 6.00 -1.76 -2.78
N GLU A 100 5.17 -2.41 -1.96
CA GLU A 100 5.41 -2.58 -0.52
C GLU A 100 6.69 -3.39 -0.24
N ILE A 101 7.06 -4.31 -1.14
CA ILE A 101 8.35 -5.02 -1.07
C ILE A 101 9.49 -4.02 -1.29
N PHE A 102 9.36 -3.12 -2.26
CA PHE A 102 10.36 -2.09 -2.51
C PHE A 102 10.48 -1.12 -1.33
N PHE A 103 9.36 -0.66 -0.76
CA PHE A 103 9.39 0.16 0.46
C PHE A 103 10.06 -0.56 1.63
N SER A 104 9.84 -1.86 1.79
CA SER A 104 10.57 -2.67 2.78
C SER A 104 12.08 -2.75 2.52
N ILE A 105 12.53 -2.62 1.26
CA ILE A 105 13.94 -2.53 0.90
C ILE A 105 14.49 -1.14 1.25
N VAL A 106 13.77 -0.07 0.87
CA VAL A 106 14.12 1.32 1.22
C VAL A 106 14.23 1.47 2.73
N GLN A 107 13.25 0.95 3.48
CA GLN A 107 13.24 0.99 4.93
C GLN A 107 14.55 0.42 5.51
N ARG A 108 14.97 -0.74 5.03
CA ARG A 108 16.14 -1.46 5.57
C ARG A 108 17.48 -0.94 5.07
N LYS A 109 17.56 -0.42 3.84
CA LYS A 109 18.84 -0.07 3.18
C LYS A 109 19.12 1.43 3.13
N VAL A 110 18.08 2.25 3.19
CA VAL A 110 18.19 3.70 3.01
C VAL A 110 17.98 4.41 4.33
N VAL A 111 16.84 4.18 4.97
CA VAL A 111 16.42 4.97 6.14
C VAL A 111 16.75 4.31 7.48
N THR A 112 17.42 3.14 7.46
CA THR A 112 17.90 2.46 8.67
C THR A 112 19.42 2.38 8.67
N PRO A 113 20.11 2.89 9.72
CA PRO A 113 19.56 3.74 10.78
C PRO A 113 19.06 5.09 10.24
N ASN A 114 18.17 5.74 10.99
CA ASN A 114 17.58 7.03 10.61
C ASN A 114 18.40 8.18 11.23
N ASP A 115 19.66 8.31 10.82
CA ASP A 115 20.67 9.22 11.38
C ASP A 115 20.96 10.44 10.49
N PHE A 116 19.95 10.90 9.74
CA PHE A 116 20.06 12.04 8.84
C PHE A 116 20.09 13.37 9.59
N THR A 117 20.82 14.32 9.01
CA THR A 117 21.02 15.68 9.52
C THR A 117 20.09 16.72 8.88
N SER A 118 19.47 16.41 7.74
CA SER A 118 18.48 17.24 7.05
C SER A 118 17.54 16.40 6.19
N LEU A 119 16.40 16.99 5.79
CA LEU A 119 15.48 16.34 4.83
C LEU A 119 16.11 16.23 3.43
N ASP A 120 16.91 17.22 3.02
CA ASP A 120 17.65 17.18 1.75
C ASP A 120 18.57 15.95 1.69
N GLN A 121 19.24 15.61 2.79
CA GLN A 121 20.08 14.41 2.87
C GLN A 121 19.26 13.10 2.71
N VAL A 122 18.02 13.08 3.21
CA VAL A 122 17.11 11.94 3.02
C VAL A 122 16.71 11.83 1.56
N GLU A 123 16.33 12.94 0.93
CA GLU A 123 15.96 13.03 -0.47
C GLU A 123 17.09 12.58 -1.40
N ASP A 124 18.30 13.13 -1.23
CA ASP A 124 19.48 12.77 -2.00
C ASP A 124 19.79 11.27 -1.92
N ARG A 125 19.67 10.70 -0.71
CA ARG A 125 19.93 9.27 -0.51
C ARG A 125 18.85 8.40 -1.14
N LEU A 126 17.59 8.83 -1.13
CA LEU A 126 16.49 8.15 -1.82
C LEU A 126 16.70 8.15 -3.34
N ILE A 127 17.03 9.31 -3.92
CA ILE A 127 17.30 9.46 -5.36
C ILE A 127 18.50 8.61 -5.78
N ALA A 128 19.61 8.69 -5.04
CA ALA A 128 20.81 7.89 -5.32
C ALA A 128 20.52 6.38 -5.21
N PHE A 129 19.70 5.97 -4.23
CA PHE A 129 19.30 4.58 -4.07
C PHE A 129 18.40 4.12 -5.21
N GLU A 130 17.42 4.92 -5.64
CA GLU A 130 16.57 4.62 -6.79
C GLU A 130 17.41 4.35 -8.04
N TRP A 131 18.36 5.23 -8.35
CA TRP A 131 19.24 5.09 -9.52
C TRP A 131 20.03 3.79 -9.46
N ARG A 132 20.66 3.51 -8.30
CA ARG A 132 21.41 2.27 -8.08
C ARG A 132 20.53 1.02 -8.15
N TYR A 133 19.33 1.09 -7.60
CA TYR A 133 18.37 0.00 -7.63
C TYR A 133 17.98 -0.29 -9.07
N ASN A 134 17.52 0.72 -9.82
CA ASN A 134 17.11 0.59 -11.22
C ASN A 134 18.21 0.05 -12.14
N ALA A 135 19.49 0.35 -11.88
CA ALA A 135 20.61 -0.15 -12.66
C ALA A 135 20.83 -1.68 -12.56
N THR A 136 20.35 -2.32 -11.50
CA THR A 136 20.64 -3.73 -11.21
C THR A 136 19.41 -4.57 -10.87
N ALA A 137 18.24 -3.93 -10.77
CA ALA A 137 17.01 -4.56 -10.37
C ALA A 137 16.58 -5.66 -11.35
N ARG A 138 15.96 -6.68 -10.79
CA ARG A 138 15.26 -7.73 -11.53
C ARG A 138 13.86 -7.87 -10.93
N PRO A 139 12.86 -8.31 -11.72
CA PRO A 139 11.51 -8.48 -11.21
C PRO A 139 11.51 -9.38 -9.98
N PHE A 140 10.67 -9.04 -9.00
CA PHE A 140 10.49 -9.92 -7.86
C PHE A 140 9.98 -11.28 -8.34
N ARG A 141 10.49 -12.36 -7.73
CA ARG A 141 9.91 -13.68 -7.91
C ARG A 141 8.59 -13.74 -7.14
N TRP A 142 7.55 -13.21 -7.77
CA TRP A 142 6.21 -13.16 -7.21
C TRP A 142 5.63 -14.57 -7.10
N LYS A 143 5.15 -14.93 -5.90
CA LYS A 143 4.63 -16.27 -5.60
C LYS A 143 3.10 -16.33 -5.51
N PHE A 144 2.43 -15.18 -5.39
CA PHE A 144 1.00 -15.13 -5.24
C PHE A 144 0.32 -15.16 -6.62
N THR A 145 -0.20 -16.33 -6.98
CA THR A 145 -0.79 -16.59 -8.30
C THR A 145 -2.31 -16.38 -8.29
N PRO A 146 -2.97 -16.31 -9.45
CA PRO A 146 -4.43 -16.34 -9.52
C PRO A 146 -5.04 -17.55 -8.80
N ALA A 147 -4.45 -18.74 -8.93
CA ALA A 147 -4.89 -19.93 -8.19
C ALA A 147 -4.76 -19.76 -6.66
N ALA A 148 -3.71 -19.07 -6.19
CA ALA A 148 -3.57 -18.76 -4.77
C ALA A 148 -4.62 -17.74 -4.29
N LEU A 149 -5.07 -16.84 -5.16
CA LEU A 149 -6.18 -15.94 -4.87
C LEU A 149 -7.50 -16.70 -4.78
N GLU A 150 -7.78 -17.61 -5.71
CA GLU A 150 -8.97 -18.47 -5.67
C GLU A 150 -9.01 -19.29 -4.38
N ASP A 151 -7.90 -19.91 -3.99
CA ASP A 151 -7.79 -20.63 -2.70
C ASP A 151 -8.04 -19.70 -1.51
N LEU A 152 -7.44 -18.51 -1.50
CA LEU A 152 -7.63 -17.53 -0.43
C LEU A 152 -9.10 -17.10 -0.30
N LEU A 153 -9.77 -16.80 -1.41
CA LEU A 153 -11.18 -16.42 -1.42
C LEU A 153 -12.06 -17.56 -0.90
N ALA A 154 -11.83 -18.79 -1.36
CA ALA A 154 -12.57 -19.95 -0.88
C ALA A 154 -12.34 -20.21 0.62
N ARG A 155 -11.15 -19.90 1.15
CA ARG A 155 -10.85 -20.00 2.60
C ARG A 155 -11.56 -18.93 3.41
N ILE A 156 -11.64 -17.69 2.91
CA ILE A 156 -12.38 -16.60 3.56
C ILE A 156 -13.87 -16.96 3.62
N GLU A 157 -14.46 -17.41 2.51
CA GLU A 157 -15.86 -17.81 2.46
C GLU A 157 -16.19 -18.92 3.46
N ARG A 158 -15.34 -19.96 3.57
CA ARG A 158 -15.51 -21.02 4.58
C ARG A 158 -15.44 -20.52 6.01
N HIS A 159 -14.66 -19.47 6.28
CA HIS A 159 -14.55 -18.88 7.62
C HIS A 159 -15.79 -18.02 7.94
N GLU A 160 -16.22 -17.20 6.99
CA GLU A 160 -17.44 -16.39 7.08
C GLU A 160 -18.72 -17.22 7.15
N GLN A 161 -18.71 -18.49 6.72
CA GLN A 161 -19.83 -19.42 6.93
C GLN A 161 -19.81 -20.10 8.31
N LYS A 162 -18.67 -20.14 9.00
CA LYS A 162 -18.55 -20.73 10.35
C LYS A 162 -18.91 -19.76 11.47
N GLU A 163 -18.51 -18.50 11.34
CA GLU A 163 -18.79 -17.42 12.30
C GLU A 163 -20.30 -17.13 12.55
N PRO A 164 -21.21 -17.16 11.55
CA PRO A 164 -22.64 -16.91 11.75
C PRO A 164 -23.31 -17.95 12.64
N ASN A 165 -22.73 -19.15 12.73
CA ASN A 165 -23.27 -20.27 13.51
C ASN A 165 -22.86 -20.25 14.99
N LEU A 166 -21.94 -19.37 15.41
CA LEU A 166 -21.60 -19.20 16.82
C LEU A 166 -22.39 -18.07 17.51
N GLN A 167 -23.04 -17.17 16.76
CA GLN A 167 -23.78 -16.03 17.31
C GLN A 167 -25.27 -16.29 17.55
N GLN A 168 -25.77 -17.52 17.37
CA GLN A 168 -27.18 -17.89 17.62
C GLN A 168 -27.41 -18.71 18.90
N HIS A 169 -26.44 -18.80 19.82
CA HIS A 169 -26.55 -19.64 21.02
C HIS A 169 -26.35 -18.90 22.35
N ASP A 170 -26.74 -17.62 22.42
CA ASP A 170 -26.78 -16.85 23.67
C ASP A 170 -28.17 -16.19 23.89
N ASP A 171 -29.26 -16.95 23.76
CA ASP A 171 -30.49 -16.66 24.50
C ASP A 171 -30.46 -17.51 25.77
N CYS A 172 -29.89 -16.92 26.82
CA CYS A 172 -29.75 -17.52 28.13
C CYS A 172 -31.14 -17.61 28.81
N ASP A 173 -31.56 -18.83 29.12
CA ASP A 173 -32.70 -19.16 29.99
C ASP A 173 -32.64 -18.33 31.29
N HIS A 174 -33.51 -17.33 31.40
CA HIS A 174 -33.91 -16.79 32.69
C HIS A 174 -35.29 -17.37 33.06
N GLN A 175 -35.27 -18.51 33.75
CA GLN A 175 -36.40 -18.94 34.56
C GLN A 175 -36.60 -17.93 35.72
N PRO A 176 -37.80 -17.35 35.89
CA PRO A 176 -38.10 -16.58 37.07
C PRO A 176 -38.32 -17.53 38.27
N ALA A 177 -37.68 -17.19 39.40
CA ALA A 177 -37.85 -17.89 40.66
C ALA A 177 -39.32 -17.78 41.14
N VAL A 178 -39.97 -18.93 41.30
CA VAL A 178 -41.27 -19.05 41.97
C VAL A 178 -41.05 -18.86 43.47
N LEU A 179 -41.63 -17.81 44.04
CA LEU A 179 -41.76 -17.64 45.49
C LEU A 179 -43.01 -18.39 45.96
N ASP A 180 -42.81 -19.35 46.84
CA ASP A 180 -43.85 -20.16 47.48
C ASP A 180 -44.51 -19.36 48.63
N PRO A 181 -45.86 -19.26 48.72
CA PRO A 181 -46.54 -18.63 49.83
C PRO A 181 -47.01 -19.68 50.84
N ALA A 182 -46.45 -19.68 52.05
CA ALA A 182 -47.01 -20.38 53.19
C ALA A 182 -47.38 -19.41 54.32
N ALA A 183 -48.59 -19.60 54.81
CA ALA A 183 -49.28 -18.91 55.90
C ALA A 183 -48.73 -19.27 57.29
#